data_AF-A0A0F9Q8M7-F1
#
_entry.id   AF-A0A0F9Q8M7-F1
#
_cell.length_a   1.000
_cell.length_b   1.000
_cell.length_c   1.000
_cell.angle_alpha   90.00
_cell.angle_beta   90.00
_cell.angle_gamma   90.00
#
_symmetry.space_group_name_H-M   'P 1'
#
loop_
_entity.id
_entity.type
_entity.pdbx_description
1 polymer ?
#
loop_
_entity_poly.entity_id
_entity_poly.type
_entity_poly.pdbx_seq_one_letter_code
_entity_poly.pdbx_strand_id
1 'polypeptide(L)'
;MCSDFVPKRRILSDVTRAEKAEVTTTQPHEYETGLIVSLFIPKAYGMELFFESTEIVVTSDTQFTTTIDTRFENPFVTPTFPPGFTDAQVTVSSGVTDNAAG
;
A
#
# COMPACT_ATOMS: atom_id res chain seq x y z
N MET A 1 2.64 -27.80 -2.56
CA MET A 1 1.63 -27.41 -1.55
C MET A 1 1.03 -26.10 -2.03
N CYS A 2 -0.28 -26.01 -2.21
CA CYS A 2 -0.93 -24.73 -2.52
C CYS A 2 -0.66 -23.80 -1.34
N SER A 3 0.22 -22.81 -1.54
CA SER A 3 0.33 -21.70 -0.60
C SER A 3 -1.00 -20.97 -0.67
N ASP A 4 -1.81 -21.11 0.38
CA ASP A 4 -2.98 -20.27 0.59
C ASP A 4 -2.48 -18.82 0.68
N PHE A 5 -2.46 -18.14 -0.46
CA PHE A 5 -2.19 -16.72 -0.50
C PHE A 5 -3.37 -16.03 0.20
N VAL A 6 -3.18 -15.69 1.47
CA VAL A 6 -4.14 -14.87 2.21
C VAL A 6 -3.75 -13.42 1.94
N PRO A 7 -4.52 -12.66 1.15
CA PRO A 7 -4.21 -11.25 0.89
C PRO A 7 -4.18 -10.49 2.22
N LYS A 8 -2.97 -10.13 2.66
CA LYS A 8 -2.77 -9.41 3.91
C LYS A 8 -3.14 -7.94 3.71
N ARG A 9 -4.20 -7.52 4.38
CA ARG A 9 -4.61 -6.12 4.44
C ARG A 9 -3.88 -5.38 5.55
N ARG A 10 -3.39 -4.17 5.28
CA ARG A 10 -2.77 -3.28 6.27
C ARG A 10 -3.35 -1.87 6.16
N ILE A 11 -3.47 -1.20 7.31
CA ILE A 11 -3.93 0.18 7.40
C ILE A 11 -2.73 1.09 7.18
N LEU A 12 -2.94 2.17 6.43
CA LEU A 12 -1.91 3.17 6.14
C LEU A 12 -1.90 4.25 7.20
N SER A 13 -0.72 4.67 7.64
CA SER A 13 -0.51 5.82 8.51
C SER A 13 -0.04 7.06 7.75
N ASP A 14 0.66 6.88 6.63
CA ASP A 14 1.17 7.99 5.81
C ASP A 14 1.44 7.56 4.36
N VAL A 15 1.35 8.52 3.43
CA VAL A 15 1.75 8.37 2.03
C VAL A 15 2.42 9.64 1.54
N THR A 16 3.67 9.53 1.12
CA THR A 16 4.46 10.69 0.67
C THR A 16 4.06 11.13 -0.72
N ARG A 17 4.25 12.44 -0.97
CA ARG A 17 3.97 13.08 -2.24
C ARG A 17 5.23 13.12 -3.11
N ALA A 18 5.44 12.10 -3.92
CA ALA A 18 6.66 11.91 -4.70
C ALA A 18 6.39 11.16 -6.01
N GLU A 19 7.37 11.17 -6.92
CA GLU A 19 7.29 10.40 -8.16
C GLU A 19 7.25 8.89 -7.91
N LYS A 20 7.81 8.46 -6.76
CA LYS A 20 7.64 7.13 -6.19
C LYS A 20 7.13 7.31 -4.79
N ALA A 21 5.82 7.18 -4.59
CA ALA A 21 5.23 7.39 -3.28
C ALA A 21 5.74 6.36 -2.29
N GLU A 22 6.24 6.82 -1.15
CA GLU A 22 6.56 6.00 0.01
C GLU A 22 5.31 5.87 0.88
N VAL A 23 4.95 4.64 1.19
CA VAL A 23 3.76 4.30 1.95
C VAL A 23 4.20 3.74 3.29
N THR A 24 3.64 4.27 4.37
CA THR A 24 3.85 3.78 5.72
C THR A 24 2.59 3.10 6.24
N THR A 25 2.75 1.90 6.80
CA THR A 25 1.67 1.15 7.44
C THR A 25 1.68 1.32 8.96
N THR A 26 0.52 1.15 9.59
CA THR A 26 0.41 1.25 11.06
C THR A 26 1.04 0.06 11.81
N GLN A 27 1.25 -1.06 11.11
CA GLN A 27 1.81 -2.31 11.65
C GLN A 27 2.72 -2.98 10.61
N PRO A 28 3.63 -3.87 11.04
CA PRO A 28 4.46 -4.66 10.13
C PRO A 28 3.63 -5.36 9.05
N HIS A 29 4.02 -5.18 7.79
CA HIS A 29 3.26 -5.67 6.66
C HIS A 29 3.64 -7.08 6.21
N GLU A 30 4.88 -7.50 6.48
CA GLU A 30 5.44 -8.78 6.03
C GLU A 30 5.35 -8.99 4.50
N TYR A 31 5.23 -7.89 3.75
CA TYR A 31 5.36 -7.87 2.30
C TYR A 31 6.81 -8.04 1.87
N GLU A 32 6.96 -8.50 0.63
CA GLU A 32 8.25 -8.66 -0.05
C GLU A 32 8.33 -7.67 -1.22
N THR A 33 9.54 -7.28 -1.60
CA THR A 33 9.79 -6.48 -2.79
C THR A 33 9.38 -7.25 -4.05
N GLY A 34 8.79 -6.57 -5.02
CA GLY A 34 8.29 -7.17 -6.27
C GLY A 34 6.85 -7.70 -6.17
N LEU A 35 6.20 -7.59 -5.01
CA LEU A 35 4.76 -7.86 -4.89
C LEU A 35 3.94 -6.74 -5.54
N ILE A 36 2.80 -7.12 -6.12
CA ILE A 36 1.78 -6.19 -6.59
C ILE A 36 0.77 -6.00 -5.45
N VAL A 37 0.62 -4.75 -5.02
CA VAL A 37 -0.35 -4.35 -4.02
C VAL A 37 -1.38 -3.41 -4.62
N SER A 38 -2.60 -3.47 -4.11
CA SER A 38 -3.67 -2.53 -4.40
C SER A 38 -3.82 -1.54 -3.24
N LEU A 39 -3.66 -0.26 -3.53
CA LEU A 39 -3.81 0.84 -2.59
C LEU A 39 -5.20 1.45 -2.71
N PHE A 40 -5.86 1.60 -1.55
CA PHE A 40 -7.11 2.30 -1.43
C PHE A 40 -6.94 3.44 -0.43
N ILE A 41 -6.99 4.67 -0.93
CA ILE A 41 -6.93 5.90 -0.14
C ILE A 41 -8.15 6.74 -0.53
N PRO A 42 -9.15 6.86 0.36
CA PRO A 42 -10.29 7.71 0.08
C PRO A 42 -9.89 9.18 0.21
N LYS A 43 -10.50 10.03 -0.61
CA LYS A 43 -10.31 11.49 -0.62
C LYS A 43 -10.40 12.17 0.76
N ALA A 44 -11.05 11.54 1.74
CA ALA A 44 -11.08 12.00 3.13
C ALA A 44 -9.68 12.14 3.75
N TYR A 45 -8.68 11.42 3.24
CA TYR A 45 -7.28 11.50 3.65
C TYR A 45 -6.50 12.57 2.89
N GLY A 46 -7.17 13.50 2.20
CA GLY A 46 -6.55 14.52 1.35
C GLY A 46 -6.18 13.97 -0.03
N MET A 47 -5.56 12.80 -0.09
CA MET A 47 -5.16 12.07 -1.30
C MET A 47 -6.26 11.10 -1.77
N GLU A 48 -6.39 10.89 -3.09
CA GLU A 48 -7.37 9.97 -3.67
C GLU A 48 -6.67 8.93 -4.55
N LEU A 49 -6.63 7.67 -4.08
CA LEU A 49 -6.16 6.52 -4.85
C LEU A 49 -7.21 5.42 -4.76
N PHE A 50 -7.81 5.03 -5.88
CA PHE A 50 -8.95 4.11 -5.87
C PHE A 50 -8.56 2.74 -6.41
N PHE A 51 -8.11 1.85 -5.51
CA PHE A 51 -7.66 0.48 -5.85
C PHE A 51 -6.51 0.43 -6.87
N GLU A 52 -5.65 1.44 -6.85
CA GLU A 52 -4.48 1.52 -7.74
C GLU A 52 -3.50 0.38 -7.45
N SER A 53 -3.16 -0.38 -8.49
CA SER A 53 -2.27 -1.53 -8.39
C SER A 53 -0.84 -1.12 -8.75
N THR A 54 0.11 -1.43 -7.89
CA THR A 54 1.52 -1.04 -8.04
C THR A 54 2.44 -2.15 -7.56
N GLU A 55 3.58 -2.26 -8.22
CA GLU A 55 4.72 -2.99 -7.68
C GLU A 55 5.33 -2.18 -6.52
N ILE A 56 5.82 -2.89 -5.50
CA ILE A 56 6.43 -2.29 -4.33
C ILE A 56 7.90 -2.67 -4.16
N VAL A 57 8.67 -1.75 -3.58
CA VAL A 57 10.01 -2.01 -3.06
C VAL A 57 10.00 -1.74 -1.57
N VAL A 58 10.13 -2.80 -0.78
CA VAL A 58 10.10 -2.73 0.69
C VAL A 58 11.37 -2.08 1.20
N THR A 59 11.23 -1.02 2.00
CA THR A 59 12.33 -0.28 2.61
C THR A 59 12.49 -0.59 4.10
N SER A 60 11.42 -1.00 4.78
CA SER A 60 11.42 -1.51 6.16
C SER A 60 10.18 -2.37 6.44
N ASP A 61 10.05 -2.94 7.64
CA ASP A 61 8.89 -3.77 8.00
C ASP A 61 7.53 -3.05 7.91
N THR A 62 7.53 -1.71 7.96
CA THR A 62 6.34 -0.85 7.92
C THR A 62 6.35 0.14 6.77
N GLN A 63 7.35 0.11 5.89
CA GLN A 63 7.49 1.09 4.80
C GLN A 63 7.88 0.41 3.50
N PHE A 64 7.26 0.86 2.42
CA PHE A 64 7.61 0.47 1.07
C PHE A 64 7.39 1.63 0.11
N THR A 65 8.13 1.62 -0.98
CA THR A 65 7.95 2.58 -2.08
C THR A 65 7.14 1.95 -3.20
N THR A 66 6.41 2.77 -3.93
CA THR A 66 5.54 2.37 -5.05
C THR A 66 6.02 2.99 -6.36
N THR A 67 5.51 2.52 -7.48
CA THR A 67 5.73 3.13 -8.80
C THR A 67 4.68 4.20 -9.13
N ILE A 68 3.74 4.48 -8.22
CA ILE A 68 2.69 5.48 -8.39
C ILE A 68 3.31 6.87 -8.21
N ASP A 69 3.09 7.74 -9.21
CA ASP A 69 3.42 9.16 -9.12
C ASP A 69 2.29 9.92 -8.41
N THR A 70 2.55 10.32 -7.16
CA THR A 70 1.60 11.09 -6.35
C THR A 70 1.94 12.58 -6.33
N ARG A 71 2.86 13.09 -7.16
CA ARG A 71 3.29 14.51 -7.12
C ARG A 71 2.15 15.51 -7.30
N PHE A 72 1.17 15.12 -8.11
CA PHE A 72 0.00 15.94 -8.44
C PHE A 72 -1.18 15.71 -7.48
N GLU A 73 -1.05 14.74 -6.58
CA GLU A 73 -2.04 14.50 -5.54
C GLU A 73 -1.90 15.51 -4.40
N ASN A 74 -2.99 15.67 -3.67
CA ASN A 74 -2.97 16.40 -2.40
C ASN A 74 -2.15 15.62 -1.35
N PRO A 75 -1.59 16.31 -0.34
CA PRO A 75 -0.86 15.64 0.74
C PRO A 75 -1.79 14.69 1.52
N PHE A 76 -1.23 13.55 1.94
CA PHE A 76 -1.92 12.62 2.83
C PHE A 76 -2.10 13.26 4.21
N VAL A 77 -3.31 13.15 4.76
CA VAL A 77 -3.66 13.67 6.08
C VAL A 77 -4.56 12.66 6.78
N THR A 78 -4.14 12.19 7.95
CA THR A 78 -4.97 11.32 8.78
C THR A 78 -6.10 12.13 9.42
N PRO A 79 -7.37 11.79 9.18
CA PRO A 79 -8.49 12.50 9.79
C PRO A 79 -8.50 12.31 11.32
N THR A 80 -8.67 13.41 12.06
CA THR A 80 -8.65 13.41 13.54
C THR A 80 -10.02 13.07 14.18
N PHE A 81 -10.99 12.60 13.40
CA PHE A 81 -12.37 12.33 13.87
C PHE A 81 -12.85 10.92 13.43
N PRO A 82 -13.57 10.13 14.26
CA PRO A 82 -13.85 8.71 14.00
C PRO A 82 -14.99 8.48 12.97
N PRO A 83 -15.16 7.25 12.42
CA PRO A 83 -15.24 7.08 10.98
C PRO A 83 -16.66 6.79 10.47
N GLY A 84 -17.14 7.65 9.57
CA GLY A 84 -18.10 7.22 8.53
C GLY A 84 -17.43 6.69 7.27
N PHE A 85 -16.10 6.72 7.21
CA PHE A 85 -15.32 6.46 5.99
C PHE A 85 -14.48 5.20 6.16
N THR A 86 -14.28 4.48 5.05
CA THR A 86 -13.35 3.35 4.96
C THR A 86 -11.93 3.83 5.22
N ASP A 87 -11.15 3.10 6.01
CA ASP A 87 -9.75 3.44 6.29
C ASP A 87 -8.89 3.36 5.02
N ALA A 88 -7.85 4.19 4.97
CA ALA A 88 -6.80 4.04 3.97
C ALA A 88 -6.09 2.70 4.20
N GLN A 89 -6.07 1.85 3.18
CA GLN A 89 -5.62 0.47 3.30
C GLN A 89 -4.87 0.01 2.06
N VAL A 90 -3.97 -0.94 2.26
CA VAL A 90 -3.27 -1.67 1.20
C VAL A 90 -3.59 -3.14 1.32
N THR A 91 -3.81 -3.80 0.18
CA THR A 91 -4.07 -5.24 0.09
C THR A 91 -3.20 -5.83 -1.00
N VAL A 92 -2.54 -6.95 -0.74
CA VAL A 92 -1.74 -7.63 -1.77
C VAL A 92 -2.69 -8.27 -2.79
N SER A 93 -2.52 -7.97 -4.08
CA SER A 93 -3.39 -8.45 -5.16
C SER A 93 -2.78 -9.61 -5.95
N SER A 94 -1.46 -9.61 -6.12
CA SER A 94 -0.69 -10.74 -6.66
C SER A 94 0.81 -10.54 -6.39
N GLY A 95 1.61 -11.57 -6.55
CA GLY A 95 3.06 -11.47 -6.50
C GLY A 95 3.68 -12.38 -7.55
N VAL A 96 4.76 -11.95 -8.18
CA VAL A 96 5.67 -12.88 -8.85
C VAL A 96 6.47 -13.55 -7.73
N THR A 97 5.87 -14.52 -7.04
CA THR A 97 6.69 -15.50 -6.34
C THR A 97 7.27 -16.36 -7.45
N ASP A 98 8.52 -16.13 -7.82
CA ASP A 98 9.28 -17.06 -8.65
C ASP A 98 9.29 -18.41 -7.92
N ASN A 99 8.31 -19.26 -8.23
CA ASN A 99 8.40 -20.69 -7.95
C ASN A 99 9.40 -21.28 -8.96
N ALA A 100 10.67 -20.90 -8.83
CA ALA A 100 11.78 -21.64 -9.41
C ALA A 100 11.98 -22.92 -8.58
N ALA A 101 11.12 -23.91 -8.80
CA ALA A 101 11.36 -25.27 -8.30
C ALA A 101 12.43 -25.93 -9.19
N GLY A 102 13.65 -26.01 -8.66
CA GLY A 102 14.66 -27.00 -9.04
C GLY A 102 14.52 -28.28 -8.23
#